data_AF-A0A8T6F695-F1
#
_entry.id   AF-A0A8T6F695-F1
#
_cell.length_a   1.000
_cell.length_b   1.000
_cell.length_c   1.000
_cell.angle_alpha   90.00
_cell.angle_beta   90.00
_cell.angle_gamma   90.00
#
_symmetry.space_group_name_H-M   'P 1'
#
loop_
_entity.id
_entity.type
_entity.pdbx_description
1 polymer ?
#
loop_
_entity_poly.entity_id
_entity_poly.type
_entity_poly.pdbx_seq_one_letter_code
_entity_poly.pdbx_strand_id
1 'polypeptide(L)' 'MKIGFFNDWTLGVVKNDTHIVDVSEALEGVHAHGAQEMIKLVISHFEQVRDPFQKLCDVSEGVPLSSVRI' A
#
# COMPACT_ATOMS: atom_id res chain seq x y z
N MET A 1 9.43 -5.94 1.77
CA MET A 1 8.21 -5.11 1.84
C MET A 1 7.02 -6.04 1.97
N LYS A 2 6.09 -5.77 2.89
CA LYS A 2 4.81 -6.50 2.99
C LYS A 2 3.71 -5.54 2.58
N ILE A 3 2.80 -5.97 1.71
CA ILE A 3 1.71 -5.15 1.16
C ILE A 3 0.39 -5.76 1.65
N GLY A 4 -0.56 -4.92 2.04
CA GLY A 4 -1.88 -5.35 2.48
C GLY A 4 -2.93 -4.29 2.21
N PHE A 5 -4.20 -4.70 2.25
CA PHE A 5 -5.30 -3.76 2.31
C PHE A 5 -5.66 -3.47 3.77
N PHE A 6 -6.19 -2.29 4.02
CA PHE A 6 -6.76 -1.92 5.30
C PHE A 6 -7.94 -0.94 5.10
N ASN A 7 -8.78 -0.76 6.13
CA ASN A 7 -9.87 0.22 6.18
C ASN A 7 -10.65 0.37 4.86
N ASP A 8 -11.38 -0.67 4.47
CA ASP A 8 -12.22 -0.66 3.26
C ASP A 8 -11.43 -0.56 1.94
N TRP A 9 -10.38 -1.39 1.81
CA TRP A 9 -9.58 -1.60 0.59
C TRP A 9 -8.55 -0.52 0.26
N THR A 10 -8.15 0.30 1.22
CA THR A 10 -6.97 1.17 1.09
C THR A 10 -5.72 0.32 1.00
N LEU A 11 -4.89 0.56 -0.03
CA LEU A 11 -3.65 -0.18 -0.19
C LEU A 11 -2.57 0.42 0.71
N GLY A 12 -1.90 -0.44 1.46
CA GLY A 12 -0.81 -0.02 2.32
C GLY A 12 0.38 -0.96 2.35
N VAL A 13 1.49 -0.43 2.81
CA VAL A 13 2.74 -1.15 3.03
C VAL A 13 3.02 -1.23 4.52
N VAL A 14 3.29 -2.43 5.02
CA VAL A 14 3.64 -2.63 6.42
C VAL A 14 5.08 -2.20 6.67
N LYS A 15 5.24 -1.29 7.62
CA LYS A 15 6.50 -0.73 8.12
C LYS A 15 6.81 -1.31 9.50
N ASN A 16 8.02 -1.86 9.65
CA ASN A 16 8.54 -2.40 10.91
C ASN A 16 7.59 -3.36 11.65
N ASP A 17 6.73 -4.09 10.92
CA ASP A 17 5.73 -5.01 11.46
C ASP A 17 4.78 -4.44 12.53
N THR A 18 4.70 -3.11 12.62
CA THR A 18 3.92 -2.40 13.65
C THR A 18 2.97 -1.38 13.07
N HIS A 19 3.29 -0.83 11.89
CA HIS A 19 2.52 0.22 11.23
C HIS A 19 2.22 -0.16 9.79
N ILE A 20 1.16 0.41 9.23
CA ILE A 20 0.85 0.36 7.80
C ILE A 20 0.83 1.79 7.25
N VAL A 21 1.52 1.99 6.13
CA VAL A 21 1.60 3.27 5.42
C VAL A 21 0.65 3.22 4.23
N ASP A 22 -0.26 4.18 4.12
CA ASP A 22 -1.09 4.36 2.93
C ASP A 22 -0.20 4.70 1.73
N VAL A 23 -0.32 3.93 0.65
CA VAL A 23 0.44 4.14 -0.59
C VAL A 23 -0.45 4.45 -1.79
N SER A 24 -1.72 4.80 -1.57
CA SER A 24 -2.66 5.16 -2.63
C SER A 24 -2.17 6.33 -3.48
N GLU A 25 -1.39 7.27 -2.90
CA GLU A 25 -0.78 8.39 -3.63
C GLU A 25 0.18 7.90 -4.73
N ALA A 26 0.95 6.83 -4.48
CA ALA A 26 1.86 6.27 -5.49
C ALA A 26 1.14 5.53 -6.63
N LEU A 27 -0.18 5.37 -6.54
CA LEU A 27 -1.03 4.76 -7.56
C LEU A 27 -1.99 5.78 -8.20
N GLU A 28 -1.79 7.08 -7.99
CA GLU A 28 -2.56 8.10 -8.69
C GLU A 28 -2.52 7.90 -10.22
N GLY A 29 -3.70 7.84 -10.84
CA GLY A 29 -3.86 7.56 -12.28
C GLY A 29 -3.98 6.07 -12.64
N VAL A 30 -3.77 5.15 -11.69
CA VAL A 30 -4.09 3.73 -11.89
C VAL A 30 -5.58 3.51 -11.66
N HIS A 31 -6.28 3.07 -12.70
CA HIS A 31 -7.69 2.71 -12.61
C HIS A 31 -7.84 1.21 -12.37
N ALA A 32 -8.31 0.85 -11.18
CA ALA A 32 -8.74 -0.50 -10.85
C ALA A 32 -10.22 -0.49 -10.46
N HIS A 33 -10.98 -1.46 -10.93
CA HIS A 33 -12.41 -1.63 -10.62
C HIS A 33 -12.65 -2.26 -9.24
N GLY A 34 -11.61 -2.66 -8.52
CA GLY A 34 -11.68 -3.14 -7.14
C GLY A 34 -10.36 -3.68 -6.60
N ALA A 35 -10.34 -4.09 -5.33
CA ALA A 35 -9.14 -4.53 -4.63
C ALA A 35 -8.41 -5.71 -5.30
N GLN A 36 -9.16 -6.65 -5.87
CA GLN A 36 -8.61 -7.81 -6.58
C GLN A 36 -7.88 -7.42 -7.86
N GLU A 37 -8.37 -6.42 -8.58
CA GLU A 37 -7.68 -5.90 -9.75
C GLU A 37 -6.50 -5.04 -9.33
N MET A 38 -6.67 -4.21 -8.30
CA MET A 38 -5.60 -3.39 -7.75
C MET A 38 -4.39 -4.22 -7.35
N ILE A 39 -4.59 -5.29 -6.59
CA ILE A 39 -3.47 -6.14 -6.17
C ILE A 39 -2.83 -6.87 -7.35
N LYS A 40 -3.60 -7.27 -8.36
CA LYS A 40 -3.06 -7.85 -9.60
C LYS A 40 -2.17 -6.84 -10.32
N LEU A 41 -2.63 -5.61 -10.50
CA LEU A 41 -1.84 -4.54 -11.13
C LEU A 41 -0.54 -4.28 -10.35
N VAL A 42 -0.62 -4.17 -9.03
CA VAL A 42 0.55 -3.98 -8.16
C VAL A 42 1.54 -5.14 -8.30
N ILE A 43 1.07 -6.39 -8.33
CA ILE A 43 1.94 -7.56 -8.51
C ILE A 43 2.56 -7.57 -9.92
N SER A 44 1.75 -7.32 -10.95
CA SER A 44 2.20 -7.31 -12.35
C SER A 44 3.21 -6.20 -12.66
N HIS A 45 3.12 -5.07 -11.95
CA HIS A 45 3.98 -3.91 -12.13
C HIS A 45 4.85 -3.62 -10.90
N PHE A 46 5.15 -4.64 -10.09
CA PHE A 46 5.81 -4.46 -8.79
C PHE A 46 7.12 -3.68 -8.89
N GLU A 47 7.95 -3.99 -9.90
CA GLU A 47 9.22 -3.29 -10.14
C GLU A 47 9.05 -1.78 -10.37
N GLN A 48 7.92 -1.35 -10.91
CA GLN A 48 7.64 0.06 -11.20
C GLN A 48 7.13 0.81 -9.95
N VAL A 49 6.39 0.11 -9.08
CA VAL A 49 5.78 0.71 -7.88
C VAL A 49 6.61 0.53 -6.61
N ARG A 50 7.60 -0.37 -6.61
CA ARG A 50 8.46 -0.68 -5.46
C ARG A 50 9.17 0.55 -4.91
N ASP A 51 9.82 1.33 -5.77
CA ASP A 51 10.59 2.51 -5.36
C ASP A 51 9.68 3.65 -4.86
N PRO A 52 8.58 4.01 -5.55
CA PRO A 52 7.57 4.92 -5.02
C PRO A 52 7.03 4.51 -3.65
N PHE A 53 6.67 3.24 -3.47
CA PHE A 53 6.15 2.72 -2.20
C PHE A 53 7.18 2.81 -1.07
N GLN A 54 8.45 2.49 -1.37
CA GLN A 54 9.51 2.59 -0.37
C GLN A 54 9.74 4.04 0.04
N LYS A 55 9.74 4.99 -0.91
CA LYS A 55 9.85 6.42 -0.60
C LYS A 55 8.75 6.89 0.33
N LEU A 56 7.49 6.50 0.07
CA LEU A 56 6.37 6.82 0.95
C LEU A 56 6.55 6.20 2.35
N CYS A 57 7.05 4.97 2.44
CA CYS A 57 7.35 4.33 3.72
C CYS A 57 8.47 5.02 4.49
N ASP A 58 9.46 5.57 3.80
CA ASP A 58 10.60 6.24 4.43
C ASP A 58 10.19 7.59 5.03
N VAL A 59 9.27 8.32 4.38
CA VAL A 59 8.82 9.65 4.84
C VAL A 59 7.61 9.61 5.76
N SER A 60 6.74 8.59 5.66
CA SER A 60 5.52 8.49 6.46
C SER A 60 5.74 7.64 7.72
N GLU A 61 5.17 8.09 8.84
CA GLU A 61 5.11 7.27 10.07
C GLU A 61 4.12 6.10 9.92
N GLY A 62 3.10 6.26 9.07
CA GLY A 62 2.00 5.31 8.93
C GLY A 62 1.06 5.30 10.14
N VAL A 63 0.11 4.37 10.13
CA VAL A 63 -0.85 4.15 11.22
C VAL A 63 -0.59 2.79 11.89
N PRO A 64 -0.71 2.68 13.23
CA PRO A 64 -0.50 1.39 13.91
C PRO A 64 -1.42 0.30 13.36
N LEU A 65 -0.87 -0.89 13.11
CA LEU A 65 -1.64 -2.06 12.64
C LEU A 65 -2.78 -2.43 13.59
N SER A 66 -2.60 -2.20 14.89
CA SER A 66 -3.63 -2.43 15.92
C SER A 66 -4.80 -1.45 15.86
N SER A 67 -4.67 -0.33 15.14
CA SER A 67 -5.70 0.71 15.01
C SER A 67 -6.49 0.65 13.70
N VAL A 68 -6.14 -0.26 12.80
CA VAL A 68 -6.80 -0.42 11.50
C VAL A 68 -7.47 -1.77 11.37
N ARG A 69 -8.44 -1.86 10.47
CA ARG A 69 -9.02 -3.14 10.05
C ARG A 69 -8.29 -3.63 8.80
N ILE A 70 -7.57 -4.74 8.92
CA ILE A 70 -6.92 -5.44 7.79
C ILE A 70 -7.96 -6.24 7.01
#